data_AF-A0A953QI39-F1
#
_entry.id   AF-A0A953QI39-F1
#
_cell.length_a   1.000
_cell.length_b   1.000
_cell.length_c   1.000
_cell.angle_alpha   90.00
_cell.angle_beta   90.00
_cell.angle_gamma   90.00
#
_symmetry.space_group_name_H-M   'P 1'
#
loop_
_entity.id
_entity.type
_entity.pdbx_description
1 polymer ?
#
loop_
_entity_poly.entity_id
_entity_poly.type
_entity_poly.pdbx_seq_one_letter_code
_entity_poly.pdbx_strand_id
1 'polypeptide(L)'
;MSAPVSRPVVPPQPNLLAYGISQLALFNTYTRESYLAAFGVQAPQWDPSRVRKSWFDSTVDTSDPSNVAVYKIIAKDQNGNWGMRQMVLPAPEAATVNLPGAVTYPPFTVAPTQVTSGGSPVNPSYLSLQSDAESLMGALGGSGLVQETGNAIFPIVYPASEPRRIWDFVVNGVLVNAGSLLLAQYANGIGAPGHWDLSKGDPVWVPDPAPPDGLNDTRPARDIPVRDLLANEKLQPGLMGVSVVRSDLQNQQGEASGEFTADDRATLQQIYQIVSSGAWSRLS
;
A
#
# COMPACT_ATOMS: atom_id res chain seq x y z
N MET A 1 3.54 -18.87 5.16
CA MET A 1 4.11 -17.50 5.12
C MET A 1 3.85 -16.85 6.47
N SER A 2 4.80 -16.12 7.04
CA SER A 2 4.60 -15.39 8.31
C SER A 2 3.68 -14.18 8.07
N ALA A 3 2.84 -13.85 9.05
CA ALA A 3 1.99 -12.66 8.98
C ALA A 3 2.85 -11.38 8.87
N PRO A 4 2.40 -10.35 8.13
CA PRO A 4 3.07 -9.05 8.07
C PRO A 4 3.34 -8.47 9.47
N VAL A 5 4.58 -8.04 9.73
CA VAL A 5 4.98 -7.47 11.03
C VAL A 5 5.32 -6.00 10.87
N SER A 6 4.68 -5.16 11.67
CA SER A 6 4.96 -3.74 11.83
C SER A 6 4.86 -3.40 13.31
N ARG A 7 5.96 -2.90 13.90
CA ARG A 7 6.07 -2.61 15.33
C ARG A 7 6.47 -1.15 15.50
N PRO A 8 6.04 -0.50 16.60
CA PRO A 8 6.46 0.87 16.86
C PRO A 8 7.97 0.92 17.06
N VAL A 9 8.64 1.79 16.31
CA VAL A 9 10.06 2.12 16.48
C VAL A 9 10.14 3.56 16.92
N VAL A 10 10.75 3.82 18.08
CA VAL A 10 10.94 5.20 18.57
C VAL A 10 12.11 5.81 17.80
N PRO A 11 11.88 6.79 16.91
CA PRO A 11 12.97 7.39 16.16
C PRO A 11 13.84 8.27 17.06
N PRO A 12 15.16 8.33 16.85
CA PRO A 12 16.02 9.25 17.57
C PRO A 12 15.67 10.71 17.24
N GLN A 13 16.09 11.64 18.10
CA GLN A 13 16.00 13.06 17.80
C GLN A 13 16.93 13.43 16.64
N PRO A 14 16.42 14.02 15.53
CA PRO A 14 17.27 14.53 14.47
C PRO A 14 18.20 15.64 14.97
N ASN A 15 19.45 15.64 14.49
CA ASN A 15 20.40 16.72 14.74
C ASN A 15 20.17 17.90 13.79
N LEU A 16 18.95 18.45 13.80
CA LEU A 16 18.51 19.57 12.98
C LEU A 16 17.76 20.57 13.84
N LEU A 17 17.96 21.86 13.60
CA LEU A 17 17.23 22.93 14.30
C LEU A 17 15.71 22.75 14.15
N ALA A 18 15.27 22.44 12.93
CA ALA A 18 13.87 22.20 12.60
C ALA A 18 13.75 20.96 11.70
N TYR A 19 12.71 20.17 11.91
CA TYR A 19 12.45 18.98 11.09
C TYR A 19 10.94 18.68 11.02
N GLY A 20 10.54 17.85 10.05
CA GLY A 20 9.13 17.52 9.82
C GLY A 20 8.59 16.47 10.79
N ILE A 21 7.28 16.51 11.06
CA ILE A 21 6.61 15.57 11.97
C ILE A 21 6.75 14.10 11.57
N SER A 22 7.03 13.80 10.29
CA SER A 22 7.30 12.44 9.83
C SER A 22 8.53 11.81 10.49
N GLN A 23 9.48 12.61 10.97
CA GLN A 23 10.65 12.15 11.73
C GLN A 23 10.30 11.69 13.15
N LEU A 24 9.06 11.94 13.61
CA LEU A 24 8.55 11.42 14.87
C LEU A 24 7.75 10.12 14.69
N ALA A 25 7.48 9.70 13.46
CA ALA A 25 6.59 8.58 13.16
C ALA A 25 7.10 7.27 13.79
N LEU A 26 6.19 6.53 14.41
CA LEU A 26 6.49 5.23 15.03
C LEU A 26 6.45 4.07 14.03
N PHE A 27 5.80 4.26 12.89
CA PHE A 27 5.55 3.21 11.91
C PHE A 27 6.02 3.64 10.53
N ASN A 28 6.38 2.67 9.70
CA ASN A 28 6.54 2.89 8.28
C ASN A 28 5.17 3.07 7.61
N THR A 29 5.17 3.76 6.48
CA THR A 29 3.99 3.90 5.63
C THR A 29 4.15 3.09 4.36
N TYR A 30 3.02 2.61 3.84
CA TYR A 30 2.98 1.70 2.71
C TYR A 30 2.02 2.18 1.62
N THR A 31 2.40 1.93 0.37
CA THR A 31 1.50 1.81 -0.78
C THR A 31 1.22 0.33 -1.02
N ARG A 32 0.25 -0.04 -1.88
CA ARG A 32 0.02 -1.47 -2.19
C ARG A 32 1.30 -2.13 -2.72
N GLU A 33 2.05 -1.41 -3.55
CA GLU A 33 3.34 -1.84 -4.10
C GLU A 33 4.39 -2.02 -3.01
N SER A 34 4.63 -1.02 -2.16
CA SER A 34 5.65 -1.15 -1.11
C SER A 34 5.26 -2.15 -0.02
N TYR A 35 3.96 -2.39 0.20
CA TYR A 35 3.46 -3.44 1.06
C TYR A 35 3.78 -4.83 0.49
N LEU A 36 3.50 -5.06 -0.80
CA LEU A 36 3.85 -6.31 -1.47
C LEU A 36 5.36 -6.55 -1.46
N ALA A 37 6.15 -5.52 -1.76
CA ALA A 37 7.62 -5.62 -1.73
C ALA A 37 8.15 -5.94 -0.33
N ALA A 38 7.56 -5.36 0.73
CA ALA A 38 7.99 -5.57 2.11
C ALA A 38 7.59 -6.95 2.68
N PHE A 39 6.41 -7.46 2.32
CA PHE A 39 5.83 -8.64 2.99
C PHE A 39 5.63 -9.87 2.08
N GLY A 40 5.84 -9.73 0.76
CA GLY A 40 5.61 -10.80 -0.21
C GLY A 40 4.13 -11.18 -0.38
N VAL A 41 3.21 -10.41 0.21
CA VAL A 41 1.76 -10.62 0.14
C VAL A 41 1.07 -9.31 -0.23
N GLN A 42 -0.03 -9.41 -0.99
CA GLN A 42 -0.85 -8.26 -1.36
C GLN A 42 -1.48 -7.64 -0.10
N ALA A 43 -1.61 -6.31 -0.10
CA ALA A 43 -2.41 -5.63 0.92
C ALA A 43 -3.89 -6.06 0.83
N PRO A 44 -4.61 -6.15 1.97
CA PRO A 44 -6.03 -6.45 1.97
C PRO A 44 -6.83 -5.53 1.03
N GLN A 45 -7.95 -6.03 0.52
CA GLN A 45 -8.87 -5.24 -0.30
C GLN A 45 -9.26 -3.94 0.41
N TRP A 46 -9.43 -2.87 -0.36
CA TRP A 46 -9.90 -1.60 0.18
C TRP A 46 -11.28 -1.77 0.84
N ASP A 47 -11.41 -1.23 2.04
CA ASP A 47 -12.66 -1.20 2.79
C ASP A 47 -13.23 0.23 2.78
N PRO A 48 -14.36 0.48 2.11
CA PRO A 48 -14.96 1.82 2.01
C PRO A 48 -15.46 2.35 3.36
N SER A 49 -15.73 1.48 4.34
CA SER A 49 -16.15 1.90 5.68
C SER A 49 -15.01 2.55 6.48
N ARG A 50 -13.77 2.30 6.08
CA ARG A 50 -12.56 2.82 6.73
C ARG A 50 -11.95 3.94 5.91
N VAL A 51 -11.35 4.93 6.58
CA VAL A 51 -10.52 5.94 5.90
C VAL A 51 -9.20 5.33 5.42
N ARG A 52 -8.51 6.02 4.50
CA ARG A 52 -7.17 5.62 4.07
C ARG A 52 -6.22 5.55 5.26
N LYS A 53 -5.54 4.43 5.44
CA LYS A 53 -4.51 4.26 6.48
C LYS A 53 -3.32 3.48 5.93
N SER A 54 -2.19 4.16 5.83
CA SER A 54 -0.96 3.64 5.22
C SER A 54 -0.02 2.92 6.18
N TRP A 55 -0.37 2.79 7.46
CA TRP A 55 0.43 2.17 8.50
C TRP A 55 -0.41 1.15 9.28
N PHE A 56 0.23 0.23 9.97
CA PHE A 56 -0.43 -0.75 10.83
C PHE A 56 0.47 -1.14 12.01
N ASP A 57 -0.14 -1.66 13.07
CA ASP A 57 0.55 -2.08 14.29
C ASP A 57 0.22 -3.55 14.59
N SER A 58 1.17 -4.44 14.30
CA SER A 58 1.03 -5.88 14.55
C SER A 58 1.17 -6.28 16.03
N THR A 59 1.42 -5.32 16.93
CA THR A 59 1.57 -5.59 18.38
C THR A 59 0.27 -5.47 19.16
N VAL A 60 -0.78 -4.93 18.54
CA VAL A 60 -2.09 -4.77 19.18
C VAL A 60 -2.77 -6.13 19.36
N ASP A 61 -3.42 -6.31 20.50
CA ASP A 61 -4.17 -7.54 20.79
C ASP A 61 -5.50 -7.55 20.03
N THR A 62 -5.58 -8.39 19.01
CA THR A 62 -6.77 -8.58 18.16
C THR A 62 -7.65 -9.75 18.59
N SER A 63 -7.37 -10.37 19.74
CA SER A 63 -8.14 -11.53 20.24
C SER A 63 -9.58 -11.18 20.61
N ASP A 64 -9.84 -9.92 20.99
CA ASP A 64 -11.17 -9.40 21.28
C ASP A 64 -11.46 -8.19 20.35
N PRO A 65 -12.58 -8.18 19.60
CA PRO A 65 -12.94 -7.05 18.74
C PRO A 65 -13.23 -5.75 19.50
N SER A 66 -13.48 -5.81 20.81
CA SER A 66 -13.67 -4.64 21.68
C SER A 66 -12.35 -4.00 22.14
N ASN A 67 -11.21 -4.69 21.96
CA ASN A 67 -9.91 -4.13 22.29
C ASN A 67 -9.65 -2.87 21.46
N VAL A 68 -8.96 -1.91 22.07
CA VAL A 68 -8.57 -0.65 21.43
C VAL A 68 -7.08 -0.41 21.58
N ALA A 69 -6.50 0.23 20.57
CA ALA A 69 -5.15 0.76 20.59
C ALA A 69 -5.19 2.27 20.73
N VAL A 70 -4.28 2.80 21.55
CA VAL A 70 -4.19 4.23 21.86
C VAL A 70 -2.86 4.77 21.38
N TYR A 71 -2.90 5.80 20.55
CA TYR A 71 -1.73 6.41 19.92
C TYR A 71 -1.69 7.91 20.18
N LYS A 72 -0.48 8.47 20.15
CA LYS A 72 -0.27 9.91 20.07
C LYS A 72 -0.07 10.33 18.62
N ILE A 73 -0.70 11.42 18.22
CA ILE A 73 -0.64 11.97 16.85
C ILE A 73 -0.44 13.48 16.91
N ILE A 74 0.13 14.07 15.85
CA ILE A 74 0.09 15.52 15.64
C ILE A 74 -1.07 15.84 14.71
N ALA A 75 -2.09 16.52 15.22
CA ALA A 75 -3.27 16.88 14.44
C ALA A 75 -3.82 18.25 14.85
N LYS A 76 -4.69 18.82 14.01
CA LYS A 76 -5.37 20.08 14.29
C LYS A 76 -6.53 19.89 15.27
N ASP A 77 -6.76 20.91 16.09
CA ASP A 77 -7.97 21.06 16.88
C ASP A 77 -9.15 21.59 16.08
N GLN A 78 -10.32 21.68 16.74
CA GLN A 78 -11.54 22.22 16.12
C GLN A 78 -11.38 23.69 15.70
N ASN A 79 -10.39 24.40 16.26
CA ASN A 79 -10.04 25.78 15.93
C ASN A 79 -8.90 25.87 14.91
N GLY A 80 -8.41 24.73 14.39
CA GLY A 80 -7.31 24.64 13.43
C GLY A 80 -5.89 24.69 14.02
N ASN A 81 -5.72 24.71 15.34
CA ASN A 81 -4.41 24.74 16.00
C ASN A 81 -3.77 23.36 16.02
N TRP A 82 -2.48 23.30 15.66
CA TRP A 82 -1.70 22.07 15.75
C TRP A 82 -1.36 21.72 17.19
N GLY A 83 -1.46 20.43 17.54
CA GLY A 83 -1.07 19.94 18.85
C GLY A 83 -0.89 18.43 18.88
N MET A 84 -0.25 17.94 19.95
CA MET A 84 -0.24 16.52 20.28
C MET A 84 -1.63 16.10 20.75
N ARG A 85 -2.13 15.00 20.22
CA ARG A 85 -3.48 14.50 20.47
C ARG A 85 -3.48 13.00 20.65
N GLN A 86 -4.51 12.49 21.31
CA GLN A 86 -4.75 11.06 21.44
C GLN A 86 -5.68 10.58 20.33
N MET A 87 -5.30 9.48 19.70
CA MET A 87 -6.11 8.74 18.73
C MET A 87 -6.40 7.36 19.29
N VAL A 88 -7.67 6.98 19.32
CA VAL A 88 -8.12 5.65 19.76
C VAL A 88 -8.66 4.92 18.54
N LEU A 89 -8.18 3.70 18.29
CA LEU A 89 -8.63 2.85 17.20
C LEU A 89 -9.03 1.47 17.73
N PRO A 90 -10.05 0.81 17.16
CA PRO A 90 -10.27 -0.62 17.39
C PRO A 90 -9.00 -1.41 17.03
N ALA A 91 -8.63 -2.41 17.83
CA ALA A 91 -7.44 -3.22 17.60
C ALA A 91 -7.42 -3.88 16.21
N PRO A 92 -8.54 -4.44 15.68
CA PRO A 92 -8.57 -4.96 14.31
C PRO A 92 -8.31 -3.89 13.24
N GLU A 93 -8.79 -2.66 13.46
CA GLU A 93 -8.48 -1.53 12.58
C GLU A 93 -7.01 -1.17 12.68
N ALA A 94 -6.44 -1.08 13.88
CA ALA A 94 -5.03 -0.74 14.12
C ALA A 94 -4.06 -1.76 13.49
N ALA A 95 -4.39 -3.05 13.56
CA ALA A 95 -3.58 -4.16 13.07
C ALA A 95 -3.46 -4.29 11.54
N THR A 96 -4.29 -3.57 10.77
CA THR A 96 -4.35 -3.72 9.31
C THR A 96 -4.23 -2.37 8.60
N VAL A 97 -3.67 -2.37 7.39
CA VAL A 97 -3.70 -1.19 6.50
C VAL A 97 -5.07 -1.06 5.83
N ASN A 98 -5.38 0.13 5.29
CA ASN A 98 -6.47 0.34 4.32
C ASN A 98 -5.94 1.20 3.18
N LEU A 99 -5.36 0.54 2.17
CA LEU A 99 -4.62 1.19 1.08
C LEU A 99 -5.51 1.31 -0.16
N PRO A 100 -5.59 2.48 -0.80
CA PRO A 100 -6.32 2.62 -2.05
C PRO A 100 -5.58 1.95 -3.22
N GLY A 101 -6.31 1.68 -4.30
CA GLY A 101 -5.89 0.96 -5.49
C GLY A 101 -6.54 -0.43 -5.59
N ALA A 102 -6.58 -1.00 -6.79
CA ALA A 102 -7.10 -2.35 -7.00
C ALA A 102 -6.14 -3.44 -6.48
N VAL A 103 -6.68 -4.62 -6.16
CA VAL A 103 -5.88 -5.84 -5.97
C VAL A 103 -5.37 -6.28 -7.34
N THR A 104 -4.07 -6.57 -7.44
CA THR A 104 -3.49 -7.13 -8.66
C THR A 104 -3.44 -8.65 -8.57
N TYR A 105 -4.01 -9.32 -9.56
CA TYR A 105 -3.96 -10.78 -9.69
C TYR A 105 -2.80 -11.18 -10.61
N PRO A 106 -2.04 -12.25 -10.29
CA PRO A 106 -0.99 -12.74 -11.17
C PRO A 106 -1.54 -13.07 -12.56
N PRO A 107 -0.87 -12.66 -13.65
CA PRO A 107 -1.34 -12.99 -15.00
C PRO A 107 -1.28 -14.50 -15.22
N PHE A 108 -2.28 -15.03 -15.92
CA PHE A 108 -2.23 -16.40 -16.42
C PHE A 108 -1.55 -16.43 -17.78
N THR A 109 -0.42 -17.11 -17.86
CA THR A 109 0.34 -17.26 -19.11
C THR A 109 0.26 -18.70 -19.56
N VAL A 110 -0.29 -18.92 -20.75
CA VAL A 110 -0.32 -20.24 -21.38
C VAL A 110 1.09 -20.62 -21.81
N ALA A 111 1.63 -21.71 -21.25
CA ALA A 111 2.94 -22.20 -21.63
C ALA A 111 2.94 -22.66 -23.10
N PRO A 112 4.02 -22.39 -23.88
CA PRO A 112 4.10 -22.84 -25.27
C PRO A 112 4.05 -24.38 -25.37
N THR A 113 3.64 -24.91 -26.53
CA THR A 113 3.70 -26.34 -26.85
C THR A 113 4.44 -26.59 -28.16
N GLN A 114 4.95 -27.82 -28.31
CA GLN A 114 5.35 -28.40 -29.60
C GLN A 114 4.35 -29.47 -30.09
N VAL A 115 3.13 -29.47 -29.54
CA VAL A 115 2.07 -30.39 -29.94
C VAL A 115 1.64 -30.05 -31.36
N THR A 116 1.44 -31.08 -32.17
CA THR A 116 1.01 -30.92 -33.56
C THR A 116 -0.24 -31.75 -33.84
N SER A 117 -1.05 -31.31 -34.80
CA SER A 117 -2.16 -32.05 -35.39
C SER A 117 -1.93 -32.14 -36.89
N GLY A 118 -1.73 -33.36 -37.41
CA GLY A 118 -1.36 -33.59 -38.82
C GLY A 118 -0.13 -32.79 -39.27
N GLY A 119 0.83 -32.58 -38.37
CA GLY A 119 2.07 -31.83 -38.62
C GLY A 119 1.96 -30.31 -38.44
N SER A 120 0.77 -29.76 -38.22
CA SER A 120 0.60 -28.33 -37.93
C SER A 120 0.58 -28.05 -36.42
N PRO A 121 1.16 -26.94 -35.93
CA PRO A 121 1.13 -26.59 -34.51
C PRO A 121 -0.29 -26.47 -33.96
N VAL A 122 -0.53 -27.07 -32.80
CA VAL A 122 -1.77 -26.88 -32.03
C VAL A 122 -1.69 -25.58 -31.23
N ASN A 123 -2.84 -24.90 -31.08
CA ASN A 123 -2.93 -23.73 -30.22
C ASN A 123 -2.71 -24.13 -28.74
N PRO A 124 -1.68 -23.59 -28.05
CA PRO A 124 -1.39 -23.92 -26.65
C PRO A 124 -2.57 -23.70 -25.70
N SER A 125 -3.48 -22.77 -26.02
CA SER A 125 -4.65 -22.45 -25.20
C SER A 125 -5.69 -23.56 -25.12
N TYR A 126 -5.62 -24.58 -25.98
CA TYR A 126 -6.52 -25.74 -25.91
C TYR A 126 -6.03 -26.83 -24.96
N LEU A 127 -4.80 -26.70 -24.46
CA LEU A 127 -4.16 -27.69 -23.62
C LEU A 127 -4.37 -27.39 -22.13
N SER A 128 -4.66 -28.44 -21.36
CA SER A 128 -4.76 -28.39 -19.90
C SER A 128 -4.23 -29.67 -19.28
N LEU A 129 -3.96 -29.65 -17.96
CA LEU A 129 -3.74 -30.88 -17.21
C LEU A 129 -5.07 -31.61 -17.02
N GLN A 130 -5.03 -32.94 -16.91
CA GLN A 130 -6.23 -33.73 -16.67
C GLN A 130 -6.92 -33.32 -15.36
N SER A 131 -6.14 -33.05 -14.30
CA SER A 131 -6.65 -32.60 -13.00
C SER A 131 -7.42 -31.28 -13.08
N ASP A 132 -6.97 -30.36 -13.94
CA ASP A 132 -7.63 -29.07 -14.13
C ASP A 132 -8.95 -29.25 -14.88
N ALA A 133 -8.95 -30.11 -15.91
CA ALA A 133 -10.14 -30.46 -16.66
C ALA A 133 -11.19 -31.18 -15.79
N GLU A 134 -10.77 -32.13 -14.95
CA GLU A 134 -11.65 -32.80 -13.97
C GLU A 134 -12.24 -31.79 -12.97
N SER A 135 -11.43 -30.87 -12.46
CA SER A 135 -11.88 -29.83 -11.53
C SER A 135 -12.89 -28.88 -12.17
N LEU A 136 -12.63 -28.44 -13.41
CA LEU A 136 -13.56 -27.60 -14.17
C LEU A 136 -14.86 -28.33 -14.49
N MET A 137 -14.77 -29.58 -14.96
CA MET A 137 -15.94 -30.41 -15.25
C MET A 137 -16.81 -30.55 -14.00
N GLY A 138 -16.21 -30.82 -12.83
CA GLY A 138 -16.93 -30.87 -11.56
C GLY A 138 -17.59 -29.54 -11.19
N ALA A 139 -16.86 -28.42 -11.32
CA ALA A 139 -17.37 -27.08 -11.02
C ALA A 139 -18.54 -26.65 -11.92
N LEU A 140 -18.57 -27.14 -13.16
CA LEU A 140 -19.57 -26.81 -14.17
C LEU A 140 -20.75 -27.81 -14.21
N GLY A 141 -20.71 -28.87 -13.40
CA GLY A 141 -21.69 -29.96 -13.47
C GLY A 141 -21.62 -30.75 -14.78
N GLY A 142 -20.45 -30.79 -15.42
CA GLY A 142 -20.21 -31.47 -16.68
C GLY A 142 -20.02 -33.00 -16.55
N SER A 143 -19.89 -33.67 -17.69
CA SER A 143 -19.67 -35.12 -17.77
C SER A 143 -18.87 -35.51 -19.01
N GLY A 144 -18.41 -36.77 -19.09
CA GLY A 144 -17.82 -37.30 -20.32
C GLY A 144 -16.46 -36.71 -20.67
N LEU A 145 -15.57 -36.57 -19.69
CA LEU A 145 -14.19 -36.14 -19.91
C LEU A 145 -13.49 -37.06 -20.91
N VAL A 146 -13.01 -36.49 -22.01
CA VAL A 146 -12.35 -37.20 -23.09
C VAL A 146 -11.09 -36.47 -23.52
N GLN A 147 -10.05 -37.24 -23.84
CA GLN A 147 -8.86 -36.73 -24.48
C GLN A 147 -9.06 -36.68 -25.99
N GLU A 148 -8.84 -35.54 -26.64
CA GLU A 148 -8.78 -35.51 -28.10
C GLU A 148 -7.48 -36.17 -28.57
N THR A 149 -7.59 -37.10 -29.53
CA THR A 149 -6.44 -37.79 -30.15
C THR A 149 -6.29 -37.45 -31.63
N GLY A 150 -7.18 -36.62 -32.19
CA GLY A 150 -7.29 -36.40 -33.63
C GLY A 150 -7.87 -37.60 -34.36
N ASN A 151 -7.57 -37.71 -35.66
CA ASN A 151 -8.01 -38.83 -36.50
C ASN A 151 -6.82 -39.44 -37.27
N ALA A 152 -7.07 -40.51 -38.05
CA ALA A 152 -6.02 -41.23 -38.77
C ALA A 152 -5.23 -40.36 -39.77
N ILE A 153 -5.83 -39.28 -40.28
CA ILE A 153 -5.21 -38.37 -41.26
C ILE A 153 -4.51 -37.20 -40.54
N PHE A 154 -5.11 -36.72 -39.45
CA PHE A 154 -4.61 -35.62 -38.62
C PHE A 154 -4.44 -36.10 -37.17
N PRO A 155 -3.45 -36.94 -36.88
CA PRO A 155 -3.21 -37.40 -35.52
C PRO A 155 -2.67 -36.25 -34.67
N ILE A 156 -3.09 -36.19 -33.40
CA ILE A 156 -2.50 -35.27 -32.45
C ILE A 156 -1.27 -35.94 -31.81
N VAL A 157 -0.11 -35.31 -31.99
CA VAL A 157 1.17 -35.82 -31.50
C VAL A 157 1.65 -34.95 -30.35
N TYR A 158 1.79 -35.56 -29.19
CA TYR A 158 2.31 -34.92 -27.97
C TYR A 158 3.78 -35.33 -27.75
N PRO A 159 4.72 -34.38 -27.55
CA PRO A 159 6.07 -34.72 -27.17
C PRO A 159 6.08 -35.30 -25.74
N ALA A 160 7.06 -36.15 -25.42
CA ALA A 160 7.13 -36.82 -24.11
C ALA A 160 7.21 -35.86 -22.91
N SER A 161 7.73 -34.65 -23.12
CA SER A 161 7.82 -33.59 -22.11
C SER A 161 6.55 -32.77 -21.95
N GLU A 162 5.51 -32.99 -22.76
CA GLU A 162 4.23 -32.29 -22.65
C GLU A 162 3.27 -33.10 -21.77
N PRO A 163 2.96 -32.66 -20.54
CA PRO A 163 2.00 -33.35 -19.68
C PRO A 163 0.55 -32.98 -20.01
N ARG A 164 0.32 -31.87 -20.72
CA ARG A 164 -1.05 -31.40 -21.03
C ARG A 164 -1.64 -32.15 -22.22
N ARG A 165 -2.96 -32.24 -22.27
CA ARG A 165 -3.72 -32.75 -23.42
C ARG A 165 -4.83 -31.79 -23.79
N ILE A 166 -5.41 -32.00 -24.97
CA ILE A 166 -6.70 -31.39 -25.30
C ILE A 166 -7.74 -32.24 -24.58
N TRP A 167 -8.33 -31.67 -23.54
CA TRP A 167 -9.36 -32.30 -22.74
C TRP A 167 -10.69 -31.61 -23.01
N ASP A 168 -11.68 -32.40 -23.42
CA ASP A 168 -13.04 -31.92 -23.65
C ASP A 168 -14.02 -32.66 -22.73
N PHE A 169 -15.12 -32.00 -22.39
CA PHE A 169 -16.21 -32.59 -21.63
C PHE A 169 -17.53 -31.93 -22.02
N VAL A 170 -18.66 -32.52 -21.62
CA VAL A 170 -19.99 -32.02 -21.96
C VAL A 170 -20.57 -31.23 -20.80
N VAL A 171 -21.02 -30.00 -21.06
CA VAL A 171 -21.81 -29.17 -20.14
C VAL A 171 -23.11 -28.80 -20.84
N ASN A 172 -24.26 -29.06 -20.21
CA ASN A 172 -25.59 -28.76 -20.78
C ASN A 172 -25.80 -29.30 -22.21
N GLY A 173 -25.19 -30.46 -22.54
CA GLY A 173 -25.28 -31.07 -23.86
C GLY A 173 -24.31 -30.52 -24.92
N VAL A 174 -23.47 -29.54 -24.57
CA VAL A 174 -22.45 -28.98 -25.46
C VAL A 174 -21.06 -29.49 -25.07
N LEU A 175 -20.28 -29.93 -26.07
CA LEU A 175 -18.88 -30.29 -25.89
C LEU A 175 -18.03 -29.02 -25.76
N VAL A 176 -17.31 -28.90 -24.65
CA VAL A 176 -16.47 -27.74 -24.33
C VAL A 176 -15.03 -28.15 -24.06
N ASN A 177 -14.10 -27.26 -24.38
CA ASN A 177 -12.66 -27.49 -24.21
C ASN A 177 -12.14 -26.90 -22.89
N ALA A 178 -11.52 -27.73 -22.06
CA ALA A 178 -11.03 -27.34 -20.74
C ALA A 178 -9.96 -26.23 -20.79
N GLY A 179 -9.02 -26.29 -21.74
CA GLY A 179 -7.97 -25.27 -21.88
C GLY A 179 -8.54 -23.88 -22.18
N SER A 180 -9.52 -23.83 -23.08
CA SER A 180 -10.22 -22.59 -23.44
C SER A 180 -11.00 -22.01 -22.26
N LEU A 181 -11.62 -22.87 -21.45
CA LEU A 181 -12.34 -22.46 -20.24
C LEU A 181 -11.38 -21.94 -19.16
N LEU A 182 -10.22 -22.57 -18.94
CA LEU A 182 -9.20 -22.04 -18.03
C LEU A 182 -8.70 -20.67 -18.48
N LEU A 183 -8.48 -20.48 -19.78
CA LEU A 183 -8.07 -19.19 -20.32
C LEU A 183 -9.14 -18.11 -20.07
N ALA A 184 -10.42 -18.45 -20.25
CA ALA A 184 -11.53 -17.54 -19.95
C ALA A 184 -11.61 -17.20 -18.45
N GLN A 185 -11.51 -18.22 -17.58
CA GLN A 185 -11.55 -18.05 -16.13
C GLN A 185 -10.44 -17.13 -15.63
N TYR A 186 -9.23 -17.29 -16.17
CA TYR A 186 -8.07 -16.53 -15.72
C TYR A 186 -7.75 -15.30 -16.58
N ALA A 187 -8.69 -14.84 -17.41
CA ALA A 187 -8.50 -13.67 -18.28
C ALA A 187 -8.16 -12.38 -17.49
N ASN A 188 -8.67 -12.26 -16.25
CA ASN A 188 -8.36 -11.14 -15.34
C ASN A 188 -7.26 -11.47 -14.30
N GLY A 189 -6.55 -12.57 -14.50
CA GLY A 189 -5.53 -13.09 -13.61
C GLY A 189 -6.00 -14.24 -12.73
N ILE A 190 -5.04 -15.00 -12.21
CA ILE A 190 -5.29 -16.18 -11.37
C ILE A 190 -5.88 -15.72 -10.04
N GLY A 191 -7.05 -16.26 -9.70
CA GLY A 191 -7.78 -15.94 -8.47
C GLY A 191 -8.62 -14.66 -8.53
N ALA A 192 -8.71 -14.00 -9.70
CA ALA A 192 -9.61 -12.86 -9.87
C ALA A 192 -11.08 -13.32 -9.68
N PRO A 193 -11.92 -12.53 -8.97
CA PRO A 193 -13.28 -12.91 -8.67
C PRO A 193 -14.16 -12.94 -9.93
N GLY A 194 -15.08 -13.90 -9.95
CA GLY A 194 -15.97 -14.15 -11.06
C GLY A 194 -16.73 -15.45 -10.86
N HIS A 195 -17.62 -15.73 -11.80
CA HIS A 195 -18.47 -16.90 -11.78
C HIS A 195 -18.77 -17.41 -13.18
N TRP A 196 -19.16 -18.67 -13.28
CA TRP A 196 -19.64 -19.26 -14.52
C TRP A 196 -21.13 -18.95 -14.72
N ASP A 197 -21.47 -18.31 -15.83
CA ASP A 197 -22.84 -18.21 -16.33
C ASP A 197 -23.11 -19.38 -17.28
N LEU A 198 -24.07 -20.23 -16.91
CA LEU A 198 -24.50 -21.41 -17.66
C LEU A 198 -25.86 -21.22 -18.35
N SER A 199 -26.45 -20.03 -18.28
CA SER A 199 -27.81 -19.77 -18.74
C SER A 199 -27.97 -19.80 -20.27
N LYS A 200 -26.86 -19.62 -21.03
CA LYS A 200 -26.85 -19.47 -22.49
C LYS A 200 -26.39 -20.72 -23.25
N GLY A 201 -26.40 -21.89 -22.61
CA GLY A 201 -25.94 -23.15 -23.20
C GLY A 201 -24.44 -23.35 -22.99
N ASP A 202 -23.62 -22.47 -23.56
CA ASP A 202 -22.17 -22.50 -23.39
C ASP A 202 -21.76 -21.85 -22.05
N PRO A 203 -20.80 -22.45 -21.31
CA PRO A 203 -20.23 -21.82 -20.13
C PRO A 203 -19.47 -20.54 -20.47
N VAL A 204 -19.86 -19.42 -19.85
CA VAL A 204 -19.18 -18.13 -19.99
C VAL A 204 -18.66 -17.69 -18.63
N TRP A 205 -17.38 -17.35 -18.55
CA TRP A 205 -16.82 -16.74 -17.35
C TRP A 205 -17.23 -15.27 -17.29
N VAL A 206 -17.94 -14.89 -16.23
CA VAL A 206 -18.38 -13.52 -15.95
C VAL A 206 -17.54 -12.98 -14.81
N PRO A 207 -16.69 -11.97 -15.05
CA PRO A 207 -15.96 -11.31 -13.97
C PRO A 207 -16.94 -10.61 -13.02
N ASP A 208 -16.70 -10.75 -11.72
CA ASP A 208 -17.47 -9.98 -10.75
C ASP A 208 -17.10 -8.49 -10.88
N PRO A 209 -18.02 -7.56 -10.55
CA PRO A 209 -17.68 -6.14 -10.52
C PRO A 209 -16.45 -5.89 -9.64
N ALA A 210 -15.53 -5.07 -10.15
CA ALA A 210 -14.35 -4.71 -9.39
C ALA A 210 -14.78 -4.09 -8.05
N PRO A 211 -14.20 -4.53 -6.92
CA PRO A 211 -14.53 -3.93 -5.64
C PRO A 211 -14.09 -2.45 -5.62
N PRO A 212 -14.68 -1.63 -4.73
CA PRO A 212 -14.24 -0.26 -4.54
C PRO A 212 -12.73 -0.21 -4.28
N ASP A 213 -12.02 0.69 -4.97
CA ASP A 213 -10.57 0.82 -4.87
C ASP A 213 -10.12 1.99 -3.99
N GLY A 214 -11.05 2.84 -3.54
CA GLY A 214 -10.74 4.00 -2.70
C GLY A 214 -9.93 5.10 -3.39
N LEU A 215 -9.70 5.05 -4.70
CA LEU A 215 -8.94 6.08 -5.41
C LEU A 215 -9.66 7.43 -5.40
N ASN A 216 -10.98 7.42 -5.30
CA ASN A 216 -11.83 8.61 -5.21
C ASN A 216 -12.21 8.99 -3.78
N ASP A 217 -11.63 8.35 -2.75
CA ASP A 217 -11.90 8.72 -1.36
C ASP A 217 -11.26 10.07 -1.01
N THR A 218 -12.09 11.06 -0.70
CA THR A 218 -11.68 12.43 -0.35
C THR A 218 -11.51 12.66 1.14
N ARG A 219 -11.84 11.67 1.99
CA ARG A 219 -11.68 11.80 3.44
C ARG A 219 -10.20 11.93 3.79
N PRO A 220 -9.83 12.74 4.79
CA PRO A 220 -8.46 12.82 5.27
C PRO A 220 -7.94 11.42 5.66
N ALA A 221 -6.69 11.14 5.29
CA ALA A 221 -6.04 9.91 5.71
C ALA A 221 -5.89 9.87 7.24
N ARG A 222 -5.87 8.67 7.79
CA ARG A 222 -5.61 8.44 9.21
C ARG A 222 -4.19 8.92 9.54
N ASP A 223 -4.10 9.80 10.52
CA ASP A 223 -2.82 10.32 11.03
C ASP A 223 -1.90 9.19 11.48
N ILE A 224 -0.59 9.42 11.36
CA ILE A 224 0.42 8.45 11.77
C ILE A 224 0.76 8.63 13.26
N PRO A 225 0.84 7.53 14.04
CA PRO A 225 1.33 7.58 15.41
C PRO A 225 2.75 8.13 15.47
N VAL A 226 2.99 9.02 16.43
CA VAL A 226 4.28 9.64 16.67
C VAL A 226 4.76 9.38 18.10
N ARG A 227 6.08 9.44 18.30
CA ARG A 227 6.66 9.51 19.64
C ARG A 227 6.32 10.84 20.32
N ASP A 228 6.48 10.87 21.64
CA ASP A 228 6.45 12.11 22.41
C ASP A 228 7.51 13.11 21.94
N LEU A 229 7.17 14.39 22.07
CA LEU A 229 8.16 15.47 21.96
C LEU A 229 9.11 15.40 23.16
N LEU A 230 10.40 15.53 22.88
CA LEU A 230 11.40 15.66 23.93
C LEU A 230 11.30 17.05 24.58
N ALA A 231 11.91 17.21 25.75
CA ALA A 231 11.82 18.46 26.52
C ALA A 231 12.32 19.70 25.76
N ASN A 232 13.25 19.52 24.82
CA ASN A 232 13.81 20.56 23.95
C ASN A 232 13.04 20.71 22.62
N GLU A 233 11.95 19.99 22.39
CA GLU A 233 11.19 19.99 21.14
C GLU A 233 9.86 20.74 21.30
N LYS A 234 9.54 21.58 20.32
CA LYS A 234 8.26 22.31 20.27
C LYS A 234 7.67 22.26 18.87
N LEU A 235 6.34 22.21 18.78
CA LEU A 235 5.66 22.38 17.51
C LEU A 235 5.72 23.85 17.10
N GLN A 236 6.14 24.10 15.86
CA GLN A 236 6.11 25.41 15.24
C GLN A 236 5.21 25.36 14.00
N PRO A 237 4.02 25.98 14.04
CA PRO A 237 3.20 26.17 12.85
C PRO A 237 3.94 27.05 11.83
N GLY A 238 3.85 26.68 10.56
CA GLY A 238 4.37 27.45 9.43
C GLY A 238 3.39 27.48 8.27
N LEU A 239 3.72 28.24 7.23
CA LEU A 239 2.85 28.43 6.05
C LEU A 239 2.42 27.11 5.39
N MET A 240 3.31 26.10 5.41
CA MET A 240 3.13 24.82 4.73
C MET A 240 2.77 23.65 5.67
N GLY A 241 2.50 23.90 6.96
CA GLY A 241 2.17 22.85 7.91
C GLY A 241 2.73 23.10 9.31
N VAL A 242 3.15 22.03 9.98
CA VAL A 242 3.80 22.09 11.30
C VAL A 242 5.15 21.40 11.24
N SER A 243 6.14 22.04 11.84
CA SER A 243 7.47 21.47 12.07
C SER A 243 7.71 21.28 13.56
N VAL A 244 8.73 20.50 13.88
CA VAL A 244 9.30 20.39 15.21
C VAL A 244 10.58 21.20 15.25
N VAL A 245 10.71 22.06 16.25
CA VAL A 245 11.90 22.91 16.44
C VAL A 245 12.57 22.57 17.77
N ARG A 246 13.91 22.53 17.73
CA ARG A 246 14.79 22.23 18.85
C ARG A 246 15.28 23.51 19.52
N SER A 247 14.83 23.77 20.75
CA SER A 247 15.17 24.98 21.49
C SER A 247 16.65 25.07 21.88
N ASP A 248 17.32 23.92 22.05
CA ASP A 248 18.75 23.87 22.38
C ASP A 248 19.66 24.27 21.21
N LEU A 249 19.24 24.01 19.96
CA LEU A 249 19.95 24.45 18.76
C LEU A 249 19.57 25.89 18.36
N GLN A 250 18.43 26.38 18.84
CA GLN A 250 17.95 27.74 18.58
C GLN A 250 18.85 28.78 19.27
N ASN A 251 19.30 28.48 20.49
CA ASN A 251 20.23 29.33 21.23
C ASN A 251 21.62 29.44 20.57
N GLN A 252 22.04 28.42 19.82
CA GLN A 252 23.32 28.44 19.09
C GLN A 252 23.30 29.33 17.84
N GLN A 253 22.12 29.63 17.27
CA GLN A 253 22.01 30.58 16.16
C GLN A 253 21.91 32.04 16.62
N GLY A 254 21.37 32.31 17.81
CA GLY A 254 21.36 33.65 18.40
C GLY A 254 22.77 34.20 18.66
N GLU A 255 23.74 33.33 18.93
CA GLU A 255 25.15 33.71 19.08
C GLU A 255 25.87 33.95 17.73
N ALA A 256 25.32 33.45 16.62
CA ALA A 256 25.92 33.57 15.28
C ALA A 256 25.27 34.67 14.41
N SER A 257 24.06 35.13 14.73
CA SER A 257 23.34 36.15 13.96
C SER A 257 23.27 37.50 14.69
N GLY A 258 24.39 38.22 14.72
CA GLY A 258 24.40 39.69 14.72
C GLY A 258 23.63 40.43 15.81
N GLU A 259 23.38 39.83 16.98
CA GLU A 259 22.93 40.61 18.14
C GLU A 259 24.12 41.42 18.67
N PHE A 260 23.89 42.71 18.93
CA PHE A 260 24.84 43.56 19.65
C PHE A 260 25.29 42.82 20.91
N THR A 261 26.57 42.49 21.00
CA THR A 261 27.12 41.91 22.22
C THR A 261 26.98 42.91 23.38
N ALA A 262 27.16 42.46 24.62
CA ALA A 262 27.21 43.38 25.75
C ALA A 262 28.28 44.46 25.55
N ASP A 263 29.38 44.12 24.88
CA ASP A 263 30.49 45.02 24.56
C ASP A 263 30.12 46.02 23.46
N ASP A 264 29.36 45.61 22.44
CA ASP A 264 28.88 46.53 21.40
C ASP A 264 27.87 47.54 21.99
N ARG A 265 27.03 47.12 22.95
CA ARG A 265 26.13 48.02 23.69
C ARG A 265 26.90 49.00 24.58
N ALA A 266 27.96 48.53 25.25
CA ALA A 266 28.82 49.39 26.06
C ALA A 266 29.55 50.42 25.18
N THR A 267 30.01 50.01 23.99
CA THR A 267 30.68 50.87 23.02
C THR A 267 29.72 51.94 22.46
N LEU A 268 28.49 51.58 22.12
CA LEU A 268 27.47 52.54 21.70
C LEU A 268 27.09 53.53 22.81
N GLN A 269 27.03 53.10 24.07
CA GLN A 269 26.79 53.99 25.20
C GLN A 269 27.95 54.97 25.41
N GLN A 270 29.21 54.54 25.23
CA GLN A 270 30.36 55.43 25.26
C GLN A 270 30.33 56.46 24.11
N ILE A 271 30.02 56.04 22.89
CA ILE A 271 29.88 56.96 21.75
C ILE A 271 28.75 57.96 22.01
N TYR A 272 27.61 57.51 22.54
CA TYR A 272 26.50 58.40 22.90
C TYR A 272 26.91 59.41 23.97
N GLN A 273 27.69 59.01 24.97
CA GLN A 273 28.21 59.93 25.99
C GLN A 273 29.23 60.92 25.42
N ILE A 274 30.11 60.50 24.51
CA ILE A 274 31.08 61.41 23.85
C ILE A 274 30.36 62.43 22.96
N VAL A 275 29.36 62.00 22.19
CA VAL A 275 28.59 62.89 21.31
C VAL A 275 27.67 63.83 22.11
N SER A 276 27.08 63.36 23.21
CA SER A 276 26.22 64.19 24.08
C SER A 276 26.99 65.11 25.03
N SER A 277 28.26 64.80 25.32
CA SER A 277 29.18 65.66 26.09
C SER A 277 30.03 66.59 25.21
N GLY A 278 29.93 66.46 23.88
CA GLY A 278 30.63 67.25 22.88
C GLY A 278 30.13 68.69 22.81
N ALA A 279 30.75 69.55 23.62
CA ALA A 279 30.64 71.00 23.61
C ALA A 279 30.77 71.60 22.20
N TRP A 280 29.62 71.95 21.60
CA TRP A 280 29.55 73.01 20.60
C TRP A 280 29.74 74.36 21.29
N SER A 281 30.99 74.71 21.56
CA SER A 281 31.38 76.06 22.00
C SER A 281 32.65 76.51 21.25
N ARG A 282 32.40 77.35 20.23
CA ARG A 282 33.28 78.39 19.66
C ARG A 282 34.54 77.93 18.94
N LEU A 283 34.66 78.35 17.68
CA LEU A 283 35.57 79.45 17.34
C LEU A 283 34.95 80.28 16.20
N SER A 284 35.04 81.59 16.41
CA SER A 284 34.95 82.71 15.47
C SER A 284 35.76 82.52 14.20
#